data_AF-A0A6N8NQD8-F1
#
_entry.id   AF-A0A6N8NQD8-F1
#
_cell.length_a   1.000
_cell.length_b   1.000
_cell.length_c   1.000
_cell.angle_alpha   90.00
_cell.angle_beta   90.00
_cell.angle_gamma   90.00
#
_symmetry.space_group_name_H-M   'P 1'
#
loop_
_entity.id
_entity.type
_entity.pdbx_description
1 polymer ?
#
loop_
_entity_poly.entity_id
_entity_poly.type
_entity_poly.pdbx_seq_one_letter_code
_entity_poly.pdbx_strand_id
1 'polypeptide(L)'
;IDDDALARLVSCAWPGNDFELYSVIENLALSSDNGRIRVSDLPEHLFTEQATDDVSATRLSTSLSFAEVEKEAIINAAQVTGGRIQEMSALLGIGRTTLWRKMKQHGIDAGQFKRRV
;
A
#
# COMPACT_ATOMS: atom_id res chain seq x y z
N ILE A 1 -7.68 -20.62 6.62
CA ILE A 1 -6.27 -20.20 6.61
C ILE A 1 -5.48 -21.41 7.07
N ASP A 2 -4.47 -21.85 6.31
CA ASP A 2 -3.61 -22.95 6.77
C ASP A 2 -2.70 -22.50 7.92
N ASP A 3 -2.38 -23.41 8.84
CA ASP A 3 -1.60 -23.09 10.05
C ASP A 3 -0.22 -22.51 9.72
N ASP A 4 0.43 -22.98 8.65
CA ASP A 4 1.71 -22.45 8.18
C ASP A 4 1.60 -20.99 7.71
N ALA A 5 0.47 -20.63 7.09
CA ALA A 5 0.23 -19.26 6.64
C ALA A 5 -0.07 -18.34 7.83
N LEU A 6 -0.82 -18.84 8.81
CA LEU A 6 -1.12 -18.13 10.05
C LEU A 6 0.16 -17.87 10.87
N ALA A 7 1.00 -18.88 11.05
CA ALA A 7 2.27 -18.76 11.76
C ALA A 7 3.17 -17.69 11.14
N ARG A 8 3.20 -17.60 9.80
CA ARG A 8 3.95 -16.57 9.09
C ARG A 8 3.38 -15.17 9.32
N LEU A 9 2.06 -15.01 9.21
CA LEU A 9 1.39 -13.73 9.47
C LEU A 9 1.64 -13.22 10.90
N VAL A 10 1.69 -14.12 11.89
CA VAL A 10 1.96 -13.76 13.29
C VAL A 10 3.43 -13.41 13.52
N SER A 11 4.36 -14.00 12.77
CA SER A 11 5.79 -13.76 12.90
C SER A 11 6.30 -12.51 12.18
N CYS A 12 5.48 -11.87 11.35
CA CYS A 12 5.86 -10.65 10.63
C CYS A 12 5.79 -9.41 11.53
N ALA A 13 6.76 -8.49 11.36
CA ALA A 13 6.87 -7.27 12.16
C ALA A 13 5.96 -6.11 11.70
N TRP A 14 5.12 -6.34 10.67
CA TRP A 14 4.12 -5.40 10.11
C TRP A 14 4.54 -3.92 10.21
N PRO A 15 5.51 -3.47 9.40
CA PRO A 15 6.02 -2.10 9.45
C PRO A 15 4.94 -1.02 9.24
N GLY A 16 3.80 -1.38 8.62
CA GLY A 16 2.62 -0.53 8.43
C GLY A 16 1.51 -0.68 9.48
N ASN A 17 1.76 -1.33 10.63
CA ASN A 17 0.78 -1.53 11.72
C ASN A 17 -0.44 -2.40 11.31
N ASP A 18 -1.53 -2.36 12.08
CA ASP A 18 -2.80 -3.12 11.88
C ASP A 18 -3.39 -3.01 10.46
N PHE A 19 -3.06 -1.93 9.74
CA PHE A 19 -3.58 -1.63 8.42
C PHE A 19 -2.91 -2.45 7.31
N GLU A 20 -1.63 -2.76 7.46
CA GLU A 20 -0.89 -3.62 6.54
C GLU A 20 -1.37 -5.07 6.68
N LEU A 21 -1.58 -5.53 7.93
CA LEU A 21 -2.23 -6.80 8.21
C LEU A 21 -3.63 -6.86 7.58
N TYR A 22 -4.45 -5.81 7.74
CA TYR A 22 -5.79 -5.76 7.15
C TYR A 22 -5.75 -5.83 5.62
N SER A 23 -4.87 -5.06 4.99
CA SER A 23 -4.73 -5.02 3.53
C SER A 23 -4.23 -6.35 2.97
N VAL A 24 -3.29 -6.99 3.67
CA VAL A 24 -2.81 -8.33 3.30
C VAL A 24 -3.92 -9.36 3.46
N ILE A 25 -4.67 -9.36 4.57
CA ILE A 25 -5.80 -10.27 4.77
C ILE A 25 -6.90 -10.04 3.71
N GLU A 26 -7.22 -8.79 3.39
CA GLU A 26 -8.20 -8.44 2.35
C GLU A 26 -7.75 -8.96 0.98
N ASN A 27 -6.48 -8.74 0.62
CA ASN A 27 -5.93 -9.23 -0.64
C ASN A 27 -5.86 -10.76 -0.70
N LEU A 28 -5.52 -11.41 0.43
CA LEU A 28 -5.54 -12.87 0.54
C LEU A 28 -6.95 -13.43 0.39
N ALA A 29 -7.96 -12.77 0.97
CA ALA A 29 -9.34 -13.15 0.81
C ALA A 29 -9.81 -13.02 -0.66
N LEU A 30 -9.35 -11.99 -1.38
CA LEU A 30 -9.64 -11.78 -2.79
C LEU A 30 -8.90 -12.75 -3.72
N SER A 31 -7.67 -13.10 -3.39
CA SER A 31 -6.82 -13.99 -4.20
C SER A 31 -7.01 -15.48 -3.89
N SER A 32 -7.66 -15.82 -2.77
CA SER A 32 -7.88 -17.22 -2.40
C SER A 32 -8.94 -17.89 -3.26
N ASP A 33 -8.51 -18.73 -4.20
CA ASP A 33 -9.41 -19.64 -4.90
C ASP A 33 -9.96 -20.67 -3.89
N ASN A 34 -11.29 -20.73 -3.77
CA ASN A 34 -12.04 -21.54 -2.80
C ASN A 34 -11.96 -21.09 -1.32
N GLY A 35 -11.61 -19.84 -1.03
CA GLY A 35 -11.70 -19.28 0.33
C GLY A 35 -10.71 -19.89 1.34
N ARG A 36 -9.67 -20.58 0.84
CA ARG A 36 -8.61 -21.18 1.66
C ARG A 36 -7.30 -20.49 1.36
N ILE A 37 -6.89 -19.60 2.27
CA ILE A 37 -5.59 -18.93 2.23
C ILE A 37 -4.49 -19.95 2.53
N ARG A 38 -3.64 -20.21 1.53
CA ARG A 38 -2.42 -21.03 1.61
C ARG A 38 -1.19 -20.16 1.76
N VAL A 39 -0.08 -20.78 2.15
CA VAL A 39 1.23 -20.10 2.18
C VAL A 39 1.57 -19.53 0.80
N SER A 40 1.27 -20.24 -0.29
CA SER A 40 1.53 -19.78 -1.66
C SER A 40 0.78 -18.52 -2.07
N ASP A 41 -0.30 -18.16 -1.36
CA ASP A 41 -1.08 -16.96 -1.62
C ASP A 41 -0.48 -15.74 -0.88
N LEU A 42 0.41 -15.97 0.09
CA LEU A 42 1.06 -14.92 0.84
C LEU A 42 1.94 -14.07 -0.08
N PRO A 43 1.98 -12.74 0.12
CA PRO A 43 2.92 -11.89 -0.58
C PRO A 43 4.38 -12.30 -0.32
N GLU A 44 5.19 -12.33 -1.37
CA GLU A 44 6.63 -12.68 -1.29
C GLU A 44 7.42 -11.84 -0.27
N HIS A 45 6.96 -10.61 0.01
CA HIS A 45 7.58 -9.74 1.01
C HIS A 45 7.48 -10.29 2.45
N LEU A 46 6.53 -11.17 2.75
CA LEU A 46 6.42 -11.83 4.07
C LEU A 46 7.40 -13.00 4.24
N PHE A 47 7.96 -13.52 3.14
CA PHE A 47 8.95 -14.60 3.15
C PHE A 47 10.37 -14.10 3.34
N THR A 48 10.61 -12.81 3.13
CA THR A 48 11.89 -12.17 3.42
C THR A 48 11.92 -11.83 4.92
N GLU A 49 12.22 -12.83 5.73
CA GLU A 49 12.73 -12.57 7.07
C GLU A 49 14.08 -11.90 6.93
N GLN A 50 14.10 -10.60 7.24
CA GLN A 50 15.27 -9.82 7.67
C GLN A 50 16.62 -10.28 7.11
N ALA A 51 16.92 -9.89 5.88
CA ALA A 51 18.28 -9.48 5.56
C ALA A 51 18.28 -7.95 5.53
N THR A 52 18.84 -7.38 6.58
CA THR A 52 19.21 -5.97 6.65
C THR A 52 20.06 -5.58 5.45
N ASP A 53 19.92 -4.30 5.08
CA ASP A 53 20.78 -3.53 4.17
C ASP A 53 20.56 -3.68 2.66
N ASP A 54 20.09 -2.56 2.10
CA ASP A 54 20.61 -1.97 0.86
C ASP A 54 20.13 -2.56 -0.49
N VAL A 55 18.83 -2.47 -0.82
CA VAL A 55 18.38 -2.54 -2.23
C VAL A 55 17.15 -1.66 -2.48
N SER A 56 17.33 -0.33 -2.41
CA SER A 56 16.28 0.67 -2.68
C SER A 56 15.96 0.90 -4.17
N ALA A 57 16.32 0.03 -5.13
CA ALA A 57 16.23 0.43 -6.54
C ALA A 57 15.82 -0.61 -7.60
N THR A 58 15.72 -1.93 -7.34
CA THR A 58 15.73 -2.91 -8.45
C THR A 58 14.54 -3.87 -8.52
N ARG A 59 13.47 -3.70 -7.72
CA ARG A 59 12.24 -4.51 -7.86
C ARG A 59 11.01 -3.71 -8.28
N LEU A 60 11.22 -2.66 -9.07
CA LEU A 60 10.16 -2.23 -10.00
C LEU A 60 9.86 -3.43 -10.91
N SER A 61 8.63 -3.98 -10.90
CA SER A 61 7.83 -4.16 -12.12
C SER A 61 6.68 -5.18 -12.07
N THR A 62 6.54 -6.11 -11.11
CA THR A 62 5.60 -7.24 -11.35
C THR A 62 4.44 -7.45 -10.39
N SER A 63 4.42 -6.83 -9.20
CA SER A 63 3.25 -6.90 -8.30
C SER A 63 3.17 -5.66 -7.43
N LEU A 64 2.88 -4.50 -8.02
CA LEU A 64 2.51 -3.33 -7.20
C LEU A 64 1.21 -3.69 -6.48
N SER A 65 1.27 -3.73 -5.14
CA SER A 65 0.09 -3.85 -4.30
C SER A 65 -0.92 -2.75 -4.68
N PHE A 66 -2.22 -3.02 -4.54
CA PHE A 66 -3.24 -1.99 -4.75
C PHE A 66 -2.96 -0.73 -3.92
N ALA A 67 -2.37 -0.89 -2.73
CA ALA A 67 -1.94 0.21 -1.88
C ALA A 67 -0.83 1.06 -2.52
N GLU A 68 0.13 0.43 -3.20
CA GLU A 68 1.21 1.11 -3.92
C GLU A 68 0.69 1.84 -5.16
N VAL A 69 -0.20 1.21 -5.93
CA VAL A 69 -0.86 1.84 -7.08
C VAL A 69 -1.69 3.05 -6.65
N GLU A 70 -2.43 2.91 -5.55
CA GLU A 70 -3.19 4.01 -4.97
C GLU A 70 -2.28 5.16 -4.49
N LYS A 71 -1.19 4.83 -3.80
CA LYS A 71 -0.19 5.79 -3.36
C LYS A 71 0.41 6.55 -4.54
N GLU A 72 0.82 5.84 -5.59
CA GLU A 72 1.34 6.46 -6.82
C GLU A 72 0.31 7.36 -7.49
N ALA A 73 -0.95 6.92 -7.57
CA ALA A 73 -2.03 7.74 -8.12
C ALA A 73 -2.21 9.05 -7.33
N ILE A 74 -2.17 8.99 -5.99
CA ILE A 74 -2.26 10.18 -5.13
C ILE A 74 -1.06 11.11 -5.31
N ILE A 75 0.15 10.56 -5.41
CA ILE A 75 1.38 11.34 -5.64
C ILE A 75 1.33 12.03 -7.01
N ASN A 76 0.92 11.31 -8.05
CA ASN A 76 0.80 11.85 -9.41
C ASN A 76 -0.24 12.99 -9.43
N ALA A 77 -1.41 12.78 -8.83
CA ALA A 77 -2.42 13.82 -8.69
C ALA A 77 -1.88 15.05 -7.94
N ALA A 78 -1.11 14.85 -6.87
CA ALA A 78 -0.48 15.94 -6.11
C ALA A 78 0.52 16.73 -6.96
N GLN A 79 1.35 16.05 -7.76
CA GLN A 79 2.33 16.69 -8.64
C GLN A 79 1.68 17.51 -9.76
N VAL A 80 0.68 16.94 -10.43
CA VAL A 80 -0.03 17.60 -11.55
C VAL A 80 -0.77 18.85 -11.08
N THR A 81 -1.37 18.80 -9.89
CA THR A 81 -2.21 19.88 -9.34
C THR A 81 -1.46 20.82 -8.39
N GLY A 82 -0.17 20.56 -8.12
CA GLY A 82 0.64 21.35 -7.18
C GLY A 82 0.13 21.28 -5.73
N GLY A 83 -0.39 20.12 -5.30
CA GLY A 83 -0.89 19.90 -3.94
C GLY A 83 -2.26 20.54 -3.65
N ARG A 84 -3.04 20.86 -4.67
CA ARG A 84 -4.39 21.41 -4.50
C ARG A 84 -5.40 20.28 -4.28
N ILE A 85 -5.73 20.01 -3.02
CA ILE A 85 -6.63 18.93 -2.59
C ILE A 85 -7.95 18.87 -3.39
N GLN A 86 -8.54 20.01 -3.73
CA GLN A 86 -9.79 20.04 -4.48
C GLN A 86 -9.63 19.50 -5.91
N GLU A 87 -8.57 19.91 -6.61
CA GLU A 87 -8.24 19.43 -7.95
C GLU A 87 -7.78 17.97 -7.91
N MET A 88 -6.97 17.59 -6.92
CA MET A 88 -6.56 16.20 -6.71
C MET A 88 -7.77 15.27 -6.54
N SER A 89 -8.74 15.69 -5.72
CA SER A 89 -9.95 14.89 -5.46
C SER A 89 -10.80 14.72 -6.71
N ALA A 90 -10.92 15.76 -7.53
CA ALA A 90 -11.62 15.71 -8.80
C ALA A 90 -10.90 14.82 -9.83
N LEU A 91 -9.57 14.91 -9.90
CA LEU A 91 -8.75 14.12 -10.82
C LEU A 91 -8.78 12.63 -10.49
N LEU A 92 -8.78 12.29 -9.20
CA LEU A 92 -8.88 10.91 -8.72
C LEU A 92 -10.32 10.39 -8.66
N GLY A 93 -11.33 11.24 -8.88
CA GLY A 93 -12.75 10.86 -8.79
C GLY A 93 -13.22 10.45 -7.39
N ILE A 94 -12.51 10.89 -6.34
CA ILE A 94 -12.84 10.55 -4.94
C ILE A 94 -13.20 11.79 -4.13
N GLY A 95 -13.99 11.60 -3.07
CA GLY A 95 -14.32 12.69 -2.15
C GLY A 95 -13.09 13.22 -1.41
N ARG A 96 -13.08 14.52 -1.08
CA ARG A 96 -11.99 15.21 -0.37
C ARG A 96 -11.63 14.54 0.98
N THR A 97 -12.62 14.08 1.74
CA THR A 97 -12.42 13.39 3.01
C THR A 97 -11.76 12.02 2.82
N THR A 98 -12.14 11.30 1.76
CA THR A 98 -11.51 10.03 1.36
C THR A 98 -10.06 10.26 0.94
N LEU A 99 -9.79 11.30 0.13
CA LEU A 99 -8.44 11.67 -0.25
C LEU A 99 -7.59 12.01 0.98
N TRP A 100 -8.10 12.81 1.91
CA TRP A 100 -7.36 13.19 3.11
C TRP A 100 -7.02 11.98 4.00
N ARG A 101 -7.98 11.05 4.15
CA ARG A 101 -7.75 9.78 4.85
C ARG A 101 -6.65 8.95 4.18
N LYS A 102 -6.71 8.80 2.85
CA LYS A 102 -5.71 8.05 2.07
C LYS A 102 -4.34 8.71 2.10
N MET A 103 -4.27 10.03 1.99
CA MET A 103 -3.02 10.79 2.14
C MET A 103 -2.39 10.58 3.51
N LYS A 104 -3.19 10.62 4.59
CA LYS A 104 -2.72 10.33 5.95
C LYS A 104 -2.24 8.88 6.09
N GLN A 105 -2.96 7.92 5.50
CA GLN A 105 -2.58 6.49 5.49
C GLN A 105 -1.24 6.26 4.78
N HIS A 106 -0.99 6.97 3.67
CA HIS A 106 0.23 6.85 2.88
C HIS A 106 1.35 7.81 3.31
N GLY A 107 1.17 8.60 4.36
CA GLY A 107 2.15 9.59 4.83
C GLY A 107 2.41 10.74 3.84
N ILE A 108 1.46 11.04 2.95
CA ILE A 108 1.60 12.06 1.92
C ILE A 108 1.09 13.41 2.46
N ASP A 109 1.95 14.43 2.45
CA ASP A 109 1.56 15.80 2.75
C ASP A 109 1.50 16.64 1.45
N ALA A 110 0.32 17.20 1.17
CA ALA A 110 0.11 18.10 0.03
C ALA A 110 1.00 19.36 0.09
N GLY A 111 1.43 19.78 1.29
CA GLY A 111 2.34 20.90 1.47
C GLY A 111 3.69 20.72 0.76
N GLN A 112 4.14 19.47 0.58
CA GLN A 112 5.40 19.14 -0.09
C GLN A 112 5.33 19.42 -1.61
N PHE A 113 4.13 19.39 -2.18
CA PHE A 113 3.88 19.55 -3.62
C PHE A 113 3.44 20.98 -4.00
N LYS A 114 3.23 21.85 -3.00
CA LYS A 114 2.97 23.27 -3.24
C LYS A 114 4.26 23.91 -3.75
N ARG A 115 4.32 24.22 -5.06
CA ARG A 115 5.38 25.09 -5.60
C ARG A 115 5.35 26.40 -4.82
N ARG A 116 6.42 26.66 -4.05
CA ARG A 116 6.75 28.00 -3.57
C ARG A 116 7.04 28.82 -4.83
N VAL A 117 6.12 29.72 -5.17
CA VAL A 117 6.36 30.84 -6.08
C VAL A 117 6.94 31.97 -5.25
#